data_AF-A0A939DTW1-F1
#
_entry.id   AF-A0A939DTW1-F1
#
_cell.length_a   1.000
_cell.length_b   1.000
_cell.length_c   1.000
_cell.angle_alpha   90.00
_cell.angle_beta   90.00
_cell.angle_gamma   90.00
#
_symmetry.space_group_name_H-M   'P 1'
#
loop_
_entity.id
_entity.type
_entity.pdbx_description
1 polymer ?
#
loop_
_entity_poly.entity_id
_entity_poly.type
_entity_poly.pdbx_seq_one_letter_code
_entity_poly.pdbx_strand_id
1 'polypeptide(L)'
;MNDALSSGMYVHVRKMLHHMPAPDVAFLLESTPAKSRAVLWQLIDPEFHGDVLEELSEDVRNGIIRQMVPEKLADALEDMDTDDLAELLRGLPDTIFQ
;
A
#
# COMPACT_ATOMS: atom_id res chain seq x y z
N MET A 1 7.00 6.99 -27.78
CA MET A 1 6.38 8.28 -27.38
C MET A 1 5.41 8.06 -26.23
N ASN A 2 4.44 7.15 -26.36
CA ASN A 2 3.54 6.80 -25.24
C ASN A 2 4.29 6.33 -23.99
N ASP A 3 5.30 5.48 -24.11
CA ASP A 3 6.05 4.98 -22.94
C ASP A 3 6.82 6.08 -22.19
N ALA A 4 7.40 7.03 -22.94
CA ALA A 4 8.12 8.16 -22.35
C ALA A 4 7.16 9.12 -21.63
N LEU A 5 5.95 9.32 -22.17
CA LEU A 5 4.90 10.12 -21.54
C LEU A 5 4.36 9.44 -20.28
N SER A 6 4.06 8.14 -20.35
CA SER A 6 3.62 7.34 -19.20
C SER A 6 4.68 7.31 -18.10
N SER A 7 5.95 7.11 -18.47
CA SER A 7 7.07 7.16 -17.51
C SER A 7 7.19 8.52 -16.83
N GLY A 8 7.10 9.63 -17.59
CA GLY A 8 7.11 10.98 -17.02
C GLY A 8 5.94 11.23 -16.05
N MET A 9 4.76 10.70 -16.37
CA MET A 9 3.59 10.77 -15.50
C MET A 9 3.77 9.95 -14.21
N TYR A 10 4.29 8.72 -14.30
CA TYR A 10 4.54 7.89 -13.12
C TYR A 10 5.59 8.51 -12.19
N VAL A 11 6.66 9.09 -12.74
CA VAL A 11 7.65 9.82 -11.94
C VAL A 11 7.00 10.99 -11.20
N HIS A 12 6.06 11.70 -11.82
CA HIS A 12 5.33 12.78 -11.17
C HIS A 12 4.44 12.26 -10.02
N VAL A 13 3.67 11.19 -10.27
CA VAL A 13 2.81 10.57 -9.25
C VAL A 13 3.63 10.06 -8.07
N ARG A 14 4.75 9.36 -8.32
CA ARG A 14 5.66 8.90 -7.26
C ARG A 14 6.13 10.05 -6.38
N LYS A 15 6.54 11.16 -6.99
CA LYS A 15 6.96 12.36 -6.24
C LYS A 15 5.82 12.96 -5.41
N MET A 16 4.59 12.97 -5.92
CA MET A 16 3.45 13.46 -5.16
C MET A 16 3.17 12.57 -3.94
N LEU A 17 3.14 11.25 -4.14
CA LEU A 17 2.89 10.28 -3.06
C LEU A 17 3.97 10.35 -1.98
N HIS A 18 5.25 10.48 -2.37
CA HIS A 18 6.37 10.58 -1.43
C HIS A 18 6.27 11.76 -0.45
N HIS A 19 5.59 12.85 -0.83
CA HIS A 19 5.45 14.04 0.02
C HIS A 19 4.07 14.12 0.70
N MET A 20 3.24 13.08 0.56
CA MET A 20 1.91 13.02 1.11
C MET A 20 1.93 12.25 2.44
N PRO A 21 1.25 12.73 3.49
CA PRO A 21 1.07 11.98 4.73
C PRO A 21 0.39 10.62 4.47
N ALA A 22 0.74 9.60 5.25
CA ALA A 22 0.17 8.26 5.12
C ALA A 22 -1.38 8.22 5.15
N PRO A 23 -2.08 8.97 6.03
CA PRO A 23 -3.56 9.02 6.00
C PRO A 23 -4.13 9.53 4.68
N ASP A 24 -3.46 10.52 4.05
CA ASP A 24 -3.90 11.09 2.78
C ASP A 24 -3.65 10.11 1.62
N VAL A 25 -2.54 9.36 1.67
CA VAL A 25 -2.26 8.27 0.71
C VAL A 25 -3.28 7.15 0.86
N ALA A 26 -3.61 6.75 2.09
CA ALA A 26 -4.63 5.75 2.38
C ALA A 26 -5.99 6.19 1.82
N PHE A 27 -6.42 7.42 2.11
CA PHE A 27 -7.66 7.99 1.57
C PHE A 27 -7.70 7.97 0.03
N LEU A 28 -6.58 8.29 -0.62
CA LEU A 28 -6.45 8.22 -2.07
C LEU A 28 -6.60 6.78 -2.60
N LEU A 29 -5.98 5.80 -1.94
CA LEU A 29 -6.13 4.39 -2.30
C LEU A 29 -7.58 3.92 -2.15
N GLU A 30 -8.25 4.26 -1.06
CA GLU A 30 -9.64 3.87 -0.78
C GLU A 30 -10.61 4.44 -1.82
N SER A 31 -10.41 5.70 -2.19
CA SER A 31 -11.21 6.39 -3.21
C SER A 31 -10.88 5.97 -4.66
N THR A 32 -9.81 5.18 -4.86
CA THR A 32 -9.40 4.70 -6.18
C THR A 32 -10.04 3.33 -6.50
N PRO A 33 -10.59 3.12 -7.71
CA PRO A 33 -11.11 1.82 -8.13
C PRO A 33 -10.04 0.71 -8.09
N ALA A 34 -10.44 -0.52 -7.74
CA ALA A 34 -9.52 -1.64 -7.49
C ALA A 34 -8.43 -1.85 -8.55
N LYS A 35 -8.77 -1.73 -9.85
CA LYS A 35 -7.80 -1.87 -10.96
C LYS A 35 -6.70 -0.81 -10.93
N SER A 36 -7.05 0.44 -10.65
CA SER A 36 -6.09 1.55 -10.60
C SER A 36 -5.37 1.61 -9.25
N ARG A 37 -5.99 1.11 -8.19
CA ARG A 37 -5.41 1.05 -6.84
C ARG A 37 -4.15 0.19 -6.80
N ALA A 38 -4.17 -0.96 -7.47
CA ALA A 38 -2.99 -1.83 -7.55
C ALA A 38 -1.81 -1.12 -8.24
N VAL A 39 -2.07 -0.31 -9.26
CA VAL A 39 -1.04 0.52 -9.91
C VAL A 39 -0.55 1.61 -8.97
N LEU A 40 -1.46 2.30 -8.27
CA LEU A 40 -1.09 3.36 -7.35
C LEU A 40 -0.25 2.84 -6.17
N TRP A 41 -0.61 1.67 -5.62
CA TRP A 41 0.16 0.97 -4.59
C TRP A 41 1.59 0.70 -5.04
N GLN A 42 1.80 0.23 -6.27
CA GLN A 42 3.14 -0.02 -6.83
C GLN A 42 3.99 1.25 -7.05
N LEU A 43 3.39 2.43 -6.96
CA LEU A 43 4.08 3.72 -7.08
C LEU A 43 4.47 4.30 -5.70
N ILE A 44 3.98 3.74 -4.60
CA ILE A 44 4.39 4.14 -3.26
C ILE A 44 5.80 3.59 -3.00
N ASP A 45 6.67 4.40 -2.38
CA ASP A 45 7.99 3.89 -1.99
C ASP A 45 7.84 2.86 -0.87
N PRO A 46 8.54 1.71 -0.93
CA PRO A 46 8.32 0.63 0.03
C PRO A 46 8.50 0.99 1.50
N GLU A 47 9.32 2.00 1.79
CA GLU A 47 9.53 2.53 3.14
C GLU A 47 8.25 3.11 3.77
N PHE A 48 7.26 3.51 2.96
CA PHE A 48 5.98 4.03 3.45
C PHE A 48 4.87 2.97 3.46
N HIS A 49 5.15 1.73 3.05
CA HIS A 49 4.11 0.71 3.00
C HIS A 49 3.53 0.39 4.37
N GLY A 50 4.34 0.34 5.42
CA GLY A 50 3.89 0.09 6.79
C GLY A 50 2.89 1.13 7.25
N ASP A 51 3.30 2.40 7.26
CA ASP A 51 2.47 3.55 7.64
C ASP A 51 1.16 3.60 6.83
N VAL A 52 1.23 3.37 5.52
CA VAL A 52 0.02 3.38 4.68
C VAL A 52 -0.90 2.20 4.98
N LEU A 53 -0.36 1.02 5.29
CA LEU A 53 -1.17 -0.14 5.68
C LEU A 53 -1.89 0.07 7.02
N GLU A 54 -1.26 0.77 7.96
CA GLU A 54 -1.87 1.11 9.25
C GLU A 54 -3.14 1.96 9.07
N GLU A 55 -3.07 2.98 8.20
CA GLU A 55 -4.13 3.96 7.98
C GLU A 55 -5.30 3.46 7.11
N LEU A 56 -5.14 2.30 6.45
CA LEU A 56 -6.16 1.76 5.56
C LEU A 56 -7.27 1.03 6.31
N SER A 57 -8.50 1.18 5.84
CA SER A 57 -9.61 0.30 6.22
C SER A 57 -9.29 -1.17 5.92
N GLU A 58 -9.80 -2.05 6.79
CA GLU A 58 -9.53 -3.49 6.74
C GLU A 58 -9.82 -4.12 5.36
N ASP A 59 -10.92 -3.74 4.72
CA ASP A 59 -11.31 -4.24 3.39
C ASP A 59 -10.27 -3.89 2.32
N VAL A 60 -9.78 -2.66 2.31
CA VAL A 60 -8.81 -2.18 1.30
C VAL A 60 -7.43 -2.73 1.60
N ARG A 61 -7.01 -2.70 2.87
CA ARG A 61 -5.77 -3.30 3.36
C ARG A 61 -5.69 -4.77 2.98
N ASN A 62 -6.69 -5.57 3.32
CA ASN A 62 -6.74 -7.00 2.99
C ASN A 62 -6.72 -7.25 1.49
N GLY A 63 -7.38 -6.38 0.71
CA GLY A 63 -7.33 -6.44 -0.75
C GLY A 63 -5.93 -6.22 -1.34
N ILE A 64 -5.14 -5.34 -0.71
CA ILE A 64 -3.74 -5.07 -1.09
C ILE A 64 -2.83 -6.21 -0.62
N ILE A 65 -2.93 -6.63 0.64
CA ILE A 65 -2.09 -7.68 1.22
C ILE A 65 -2.23 -9.00 0.45
N ARG A 66 -3.44 -9.36 0.00
CA ARG A 66 -3.67 -10.56 -0.85
C ARG A 66 -2.91 -10.54 -2.18
N GLN A 67 -2.44 -9.38 -2.63
CA GLN A 67 -1.67 -9.22 -3.87
C GLN A 67 -0.16 -9.11 -3.60
N MET A 68 0.25 -9.02 -2.34
CA MET A 68 1.66 -8.93 -1.96
C MET A 68 2.28 -10.32 -1.89
N VAL A 69 3.55 -10.41 -2.27
CA VAL A 69 4.35 -11.60 -1.94
C VAL A 69 4.71 -11.56 -0.45
N PRO A 70 4.76 -12.71 0.25
CA PRO A 70 4.97 -12.75 1.69
C PRO A 70 6.21 -11.99 2.17
N GLU A 71 7.29 -12.03 1.40
CA GLU A 71 8.54 -11.33 1.73
C GLU A 71 8.35 -9.80 1.72
N LYS A 72 7.59 -9.28 0.75
CA LYS A 72 7.30 -7.85 0.67
C LYS A 72 6.32 -7.38 1.74
N LEU A 73 5.44 -8.27 2.20
CA LEU A 73 4.60 -8.01 3.34
C LEU A 73 5.44 -7.97 4.62
N ALA A 74 6.34 -8.92 4.81
CA ALA A 74 7.25 -8.92 5.95
C ALA A 74 8.12 -7.65 5.98
N ASP A 75 8.71 -7.26 4.84
CA ASP A 75 9.47 -6.00 4.70
C ASP A 75 8.61 -4.78 5.11
N ALA A 76 7.36 -4.72 4.68
CA ALA A 76 6.47 -3.59 4.96
C ALA A 76 6.02 -3.51 6.43
N LEU A 77 6.07 -4.62 7.16
CA LEU A 77 5.64 -4.72 8.56
C LEU A 77 6.81 -4.71 9.54
N GLU A 78 8.06 -4.69 9.05
CA GLU A 78 9.26 -4.80 9.88
C GLU A 78 9.38 -3.67 10.92
N ASP A 79 9.08 -2.44 10.51
CA ASP A 79 9.18 -1.24 11.34
C ASP A 79 7.86 -0.85 12.02
N MET A 80 6.80 -1.66 11.89
CA MET A 80 5.49 -1.37 12.46
C MET A 80 5.49 -1.57 13.97
N ASP A 81 4.81 -0.66 14.69
CA ASP A 81 4.63 -0.77 16.13
C ASP A 81 3.90 -2.08 16.51
N THR A 82 4.28 -2.67 17.64
CA THR A 82 3.82 -4.02 18.02
C THR A 82 2.31 -4.10 18.22
N ASP A 83 1.68 -3.02 18.68
CA ASP A 83 0.24 -2.96 18.91
C ASP A 83 -0.53 -2.92 17.57
N ASP A 84 -0.05 -2.11 16.62
CA ASP A 84 -0.63 -1.98 15.27
C ASP A 84 -0.42 -3.25 14.44
N LEU A 85 0.76 -3.86 14.55
CA LEU A 85 1.01 -5.18 13.96
C LEU A 85 0.06 -6.24 14.52
N ALA A 86 -0.17 -6.25 15.84
CA ALA A 86 -1.11 -7.19 16.45
C ALA A 86 -2.56 -6.94 15.99
N GLU A 87 -2.96 -5.68 15.80
CA GLU A 87 -4.25 -5.33 15.21
C GLU A 87 -4.37 -5.79 13.76
N LEU A 88 -3.37 -5.52 12.94
CA LEU A 88 -3.30 -5.92 11.54
C LEU A 88 -3.43 -7.44 11.41
N LEU A 89 -2.65 -8.21 12.18
CA LEU A 89 -2.67 -9.67 12.14
C LEU A 89 -4.03 -10.25 12.54
N ARG A 90 -4.76 -9.62 13.47
CA ARG A 90 -6.13 -10.03 13.85
C ARG A 90 -7.15 -9.79 12.73
N GLY A 91 -6.91 -8.79 11.87
CA GLY A 91 -7.77 -8.46 10.72
C GLY A 91 -7.39 -9.20 9.43
N LEU A 92 -6.31 -9.98 9.41
CA LEU A 92 -5.94 -10.75 8.22
C LEU A 92 -6.88 -11.94 8.00
N PRO A 93 -7.30 -12.20 6.76
CA PRO A 93 -8.10 -13.38 6.45
C PRO A 93 -7.25 -14.64 6.58
N ASP A 94 -7.83 -15.72 7.13
CA ASP A 94 -7.18 -17.02 7.36
C ASP A 94 -6.40 -17.58 6.13
N THR A 95 -6.81 -17.18 4.93
CA THR A 95 -6.21 -17.56 3.65
C THR A 95 -4.75 -17.11 3.46
N ILE A 96 -4.24 -16.20 4.30
CA ILE A 96 -2.85 -15.70 4.20
C ILE A 96 -1.86 -16.61 4.92
N PHE A 97 -2.31 -17.46 5.84
CA PHE A 97 -1.46 -18.35 6.64
C PHE A 97 -1.25 -19.75 6.00
N GLN A 98 -1.59 -19.93 4.72
CA GLN A 98 -1.51 -21.23 4.02
C GLN A 98 -0.30 -21.35 3.09
#